data_AF-A0A4R4SLV3-F1
#
_entry.id   AF-A0A4R4SLV3-F1
#
_cell.length_a   1.000
_cell.length_b   1.000
_cell.length_c   1.000
_cell.angle_alpha   90.00
_cell.angle_beta   90.00
_cell.angle_gamma   90.00
#
_symmetry.space_group_name_H-M   'P 1'
#
loop_
_entity.id
_entity.type
_entity.pdbx_description
1 polymer ?
#
loop_
_entity_poly.entity_id
_entity_poly.type
_entity_poly.pdbx_seq_one_letter_code
_entity_poly.pdbx_strand_id
1 'polypeptide(L)'
;MTPLRRTVLAGAAMWLCGFGALLVFWSRWEPLAGGPPLLGLFDFLSATWGDGLLLPVAAAALTHSHAVLPPARRDVAVTGLAAAAGALAGVSTQVQWLRDDNPVPNWTFPAPHQFTAAGWYHAVFLVAACAAFGGLWVAVLYRYGTSRFRSRERRRVVPALALAALAQLCFLALLAADDRRTNDASMVTAGWASPASLPGPSS
;
A
#
# COMPACT_ATOMS: atom_id res chain seq x y z
N MET A 1 17.96 19.40 11.41
CA MET A 1 16.50 19.20 11.58
C MET A 1 16.25 18.30 12.77
N THR A 2 15.27 18.62 13.61
CA THR A 2 14.92 17.80 14.78
C THR A 2 14.27 16.47 14.35
N PRO A 3 14.34 15.40 15.18
CA PRO A 3 13.66 14.13 14.90
C PRO A 3 12.16 14.31 14.65
N LEU A 4 11.49 15.16 15.44
CA LEU A 4 10.07 15.49 15.27
C LEU A 4 9.76 16.05 13.88
N ARG A 5 10.57 17.01 13.39
CA ARG A 5 10.35 17.60 12.07
C ARG A 5 10.50 16.55 10.96
N ARG A 6 11.47 15.63 11.06
CA ARG A 6 11.64 14.54 10.09
C ARG A 6 10.46 13.56 10.11
N THR A 7 9.97 13.21 11.30
CA THR A 7 8.79 12.36 11.50
C THR A 7 7.55 12.94 10.81
N VAL A 8 7.25 14.21 11.08
CA VAL A 8 6.07 14.89 10.49
C VAL A 8 6.21 14.98 8.97
N LEU A 9 7.39 15.35 8.47
CA LEU A 9 7.61 15.47 7.02
C LEU A 9 7.52 14.12 6.31
N ALA A 10 8.00 13.03 6.91
CA ALA A 10 7.89 11.70 6.30
C ALA A 10 6.44 11.23 6.21
N GLY A 11 5.65 11.40 7.28
CA GLY A 11 4.22 11.08 7.25
C GLY A 11 3.45 11.95 6.25
N ALA A 12 3.70 13.26 6.25
CA ALA A 12 3.08 14.19 5.31
C ALA A 12 3.46 13.88 3.86
N ALA A 13 4.72 13.57 3.57
CA ALA A 13 5.16 13.19 2.23
C ALA A 13 4.51 11.88 1.77
N MET A 14 4.43 10.86 2.64
CA MET A 14 3.75 9.61 2.33
C MET A 14 2.27 9.84 2.03
N TRP A 15 1.59 10.68 2.82
CA TRP A 15 0.19 11.02 2.59
C TRP A 15 -0.02 11.81 1.30
N LEU A 16 0.76 12.88 1.09
CA LEU A 16 0.64 13.76 -0.08
C LEU A 16 0.92 13.01 -1.38
N CYS A 17 1.98 12.20 -1.41
CA CYS A 17 2.35 11.44 -2.60
C CYS A 17 1.48 10.20 -2.80
N GLY A 18 0.87 9.65 -1.74
CA GLY A 18 -0.08 8.54 -1.84
C GLY A 18 -1.51 9.05 -1.99
N PHE A 19 -2.26 9.00 -0.90
CA PHE A 19 -3.69 9.31 -0.87
C PHE A 19 -4.04 10.72 -1.35
N GLY A 20 -3.24 11.73 -1.02
CA GLY A 20 -3.46 13.12 -1.46
C GLY A 20 -3.43 13.25 -2.98
N ALA A 21 -2.47 12.61 -3.65
CA ALA A 21 -2.40 12.57 -5.10
C ALA A 21 -3.57 11.79 -5.71
N LEU A 22 -3.96 10.66 -5.10
CA LEU A 22 -5.14 9.89 -5.53
C LEU A 22 -6.43 10.69 -5.40
N LEU A 23 -6.59 11.51 -4.35
CA LEU A 23 -7.74 12.42 -4.22
C LEU A 23 -7.80 13.44 -5.35
N VAL A 24 -6.64 13.97 -5.79
CA VAL A 24 -6.58 14.89 -6.93
C VAL A 24 -7.03 14.18 -8.20
N PHE A 25 -6.50 12.98 -8.48
CA PHE A 25 -6.94 12.17 -9.62
C PHE A 25 -8.43 11.84 -9.55
N TRP A 26 -8.92 11.43 -8.38
CA TRP A 26 -10.32 11.08 -8.15
C TRP A 26 -11.26 12.26 -8.37
N SER A 27 -10.89 13.46 -7.92
CA SER A 27 -11.70 14.67 -8.11
C SER A 27 -11.88 15.09 -9.58
N ARG A 28 -11.02 14.56 -10.46
CA ARG A 28 -11.03 14.83 -11.91
C ARG A 28 -11.41 13.59 -12.72
N TRP A 29 -11.78 12.50 -12.04
CA TRP A 29 -12.14 11.26 -12.71
C TRP A 29 -13.53 11.36 -13.30
N GLU A 30 -13.64 11.17 -14.61
CA GLU A 30 -14.90 11.06 -15.32
C GLU A 30 -15.12 9.60 -15.72
N PRO A 31 -16.24 8.97 -15.31
CA PRO A 31 -16.59 7.64 -15.79
C PRO A 31 -16.69 7.62 -17.32
N LEU A 32 -16.20 6.54 -17.95
CA LEU A 32 -16.38 6.31 -19.38
C LEU A 32 -17.88 6.31 -19.72
N ALA A 33 -18.30 7.22 -20.59
CA ALA A 33 -19.69 7.33 -21.03
C ALA A 33 -20.15 6.00 -21.65
N GLY A 34 -21.17 5.37 -21.03
CA GLY A 34 -21.73 4.08 -21.48
C GLY A 34 -21.01 2.83 -20.99
N GLY A 35 -19.96 2.96 -20.15
CA GLY A 35 -19.31 1.82 -19.50
C GLY A 35 -20.02 1.37 -18.22
N PRO A 36 -19.77 0.13 -17.74
CA PRO A 36 -20.27 -0.32 -16.44
C PRO A 36 -19.66 0.54 -15.31
N PRO A 37 -20.37 0.73 -14.18
CA PRO A 37 -19.84 1.46 -13.04
C PRO A 37 -18.60 0.73 -12.49
N LEU A 38 -17.48 1.46 -12.38
CA LEU A 38 -16.23 0.95 -11.84
C LEU A 38 -16.12 1.24 -10.34
N LEU A 39 -15.48 0.34 -9.60
CA LEU A 39 -15.12 0.59 -8.21
C LEU A 39 -14.18 1.80 -8.12
N GLY A 40 -14.52 2.73 -7.23
CA GLY A 40 -13.84 3.99 -7.02
C GLY A 40 -12.83 3.96 -5.87
N LEU A 41 -12.24 5.13 -5.58
CA LEU A 41 -11.23 5.27 -4.52
C LEU A 41 -11.75 4.86 -3.14
N PHE A 42 -13.00 5.21 -2.83
CA PHE A 42 -13.58 5.01 -1.50
C PHE A 42 -14.25 3.64 -1.30
N ASP A 43 -14.34 2.84 -2.36
CA ASP A 43 -14.87 1.47 -2.27
C ASP A 43 -13.86 0.49 -1.66
N PHE A 44 -12.57 0.84 -1.70
CA PHE A 44 -11.48 0.05 -1.12
C PHE A 44 -11.12 0.60 0.27
N LEU A 45 -11.22 -0.26 1.29
CA LEU A 45 -10.78 0.09 2.65
C LEU A 45 -9.27 0.28 2.71
N SER A 46 -8.52 -0.55 1.97
CA SER A 46 -7.07 -0.45 1.84
C SER A 46 -6.63 0.87 1.22
N ALA A 47 -7.37 1.41 0.24
CA ALA A 47 -7.07 2.73 -0.30
C ALA A 47 -7.44 3.84 0.70
N THR A 48 -8.66 3.81 1.25
CA THR A 48 -9.16 4.87 2.13
C THR A 48 -8.39 4.98 3.44
N TRP A 49 -8.27 3.87 4.17
CA TRP A 49 -7.62 3.85 5.48
C TRP A 49 -6.16 3.47 5.39
N GLY A 50 -5.80 2.59 4.46
CA GLY A 50 -4.42 2.18 4.27
C GLY A 50 -3.54 3.32 3.78
N ASP A 51 -3.80 3.81 2.58
CA ASP A 51 -3.02 4.92 2.01
C ASP A 51 -3.30 6.23 2.73
N GLY A 52 -4.56 6.45 3.13
CA GLY A 52 -4.98 7.69 3.79
C GLY A 52 -4.49 7.86 5.23
N LEU A 53 -4.15 6.77 5.94
CA LEU A 53 -3.75 6.85 7.35
C LEU A 53 -2.63 5.88 7.74
N LEU A 54 -2.77 4.58 7.44
CA LEU A 54 -1.87 3.56 7.98
C LEU A 54 -0.44 3.67 7.43
N LEU A 55 -0.27 3.86 6.12
CA LEU A 55 1.05 4.04 5.52
C LEU A 55 1.74 5.33 6.00
N PRO A 56 1.08 6.51 6.04
CA PRO A 56 1.64 7.72 6.66
C PRO A 56 2.09 7.53 8.11
N VAL A 57 1.27 6.87 8.93
CA VAL A 57 1.60 6.58 10.34
C VAL A 57 2.82 5.68 10.45
N ALA A 58 2.87 4.61 9.64
CA ALA A 58 4.02 3.71 9.60
C ALA A 58 5.31 4.44 9.18
N ALA A 59 5.24 5.28 8.13
CA ALA A 59 6.37 6.04 7.62
C ALA A 59 6.91 7.03 8.67
N ALA A 60 6.02 7.74 9.36
CA ALA A 60 6.36 8.65 10.45
C ALA A 60 7.04 7.89 11.61
N ALA A 61 6.45 6.77 12.06
CA ALA A 61 6.95 5.98 13.18
C ALA A 61 8.32 5.32 12.91
N LEU A 62 8.54 4.81 11.70
CA LEU A 62 9.84 4.27 11.29
C LEU A 62 10.89 5.37 11.15
N THR A 63 10.52 6.51 10.56
CA THR A 63 11.43 7.67 10.44
C THR A 63 11.82 8.21 11.81
N HIS A 64 10.87 8.24 12.77
CA HIS A 64 11.16 8.60 14.15
C HIS A 64 12.21 7.66 14.76
N SER A 65 11.96 6.35 14.67
CA SER A 65 12.86 5.32 15.19
C SER A 65 14.26 5.43 14.57
N HIS A 66 14.34 5.63 13.25
CA HIS A 66 15.59 5.81 12.52
C HIS A 66 16.32 7.10 12.94
N ALA A 67 15.60 8.19 13.25
CA ALA A 67 16.20 9.44 13.67
C ALA A 67 16.71 9.42 15.12
N VAL A 68 16.11 8.60 15.99
CA VAL A 68 16.51 8.44 17.40
C VAL A 68 17.65 7.44 17.55
N LEU A 69 17.63 6.36 16.77
CA LEU A 69 18.72 5.38 16.77
C LEU A 69 19.92 5.96 16.02
N PRO A 70 21.11 6.01 16.64
CA PRO A 70 22.28 6.54 15.97
C PRO A 70 22.81 5.54 14.93
N PRO A 71 23.69 6.02 14.03
CA PRO A 71 24.13 5.25 12.88
C PRO A 71 24.92 4.01 13.27
N ALA A 72 24.77 2.96 12.46
CA ALA A 72 25.58 1.75 12.55
C ALA A 72 26.58 1.67 11.39
N ARG A 73 27.60 0.82 11.52
CA ARG A 73 28.53 0.54 10.41
C ARG A 73 27.76 -0.14 9.27
N ARG A 74 28.03 0.21 8.00
CA ARG A 74 27.35 -0.35 6.81
C ARG A 74 25.84 -0.04 6.71
N ASP A 75 25.32 0.87 7.52
CA ASP A 75 23.91 1.23 7.56
C ASP A 75 23.38 1.58 6.16
N VAL A 76 24.07 2.47 5.43
CA VAL A 76 23.70 2.84 4.05
C VAL A 76 23.62 1.63 3.11
N ALA A 77 24.58 0.71 3.17
CA ALA A 77 24.61 -0.46 2.29
C ALA A 77 23.48 -1.45 2.61
N VAL A 78 23.24 -1.69 3.90
CA VAL A 78 22.17 -2.58 4.38
C VAL A 78 20.79 -1.99 4.05
N THR A 79 20.59 -0.70 4.30
CA THR A 79 19.36 0.02 3.93
C THR A 79 19.15 0.01 2.43
N GLY A 80 20.19 0.26 1.62
CA GLY A 80 20.11 0.26 0.17
C GLY A 80 19.70 -1.09 -0.40
N LEU A 81 20.29 -2.18 0.09
CA LEU A 81 19.94 -3.54 -0.34
C LEU A 81 18.48 -3.88 0.03
N ALA A 82 18.05 -3.54 1.24
CA ALA A 82 16.68 -3.77 1.68
C ALA A 82 15.67 -2.92 0.92
N ALA A 83 16.02 -1.67 0.58
CA ALA A 83 15.19 -0.82 -0.27
C ALA A 83 15.07 -1.37 -1.69
N ALA A 84 16.16 -1.89 -2.27
CA ALA A 84 16.12 -2.55 -3.56
C ALA A 84 15.24 -3.81 -3.54
N ALA A 85 15.34 -4.64 -2.50
CA ALA A 85 14.46 -5.80 -2.32
C ALA A 85 12.98 -5.39 -2.17
N GLY A 86 12.70 -4.33 -1.41
CA GLY A 86 11.36 -3.76 -1.30
C GLY A 86 10.82 -3.24 -2.64
N ALA A 87 11.65 -2.52 -3.42
CA ALA A 87 11.28 -2.06 -4.75
C ALA A 87 10.96 -3.22 -5.69
N LEU A 88 11.76 -4.29 -5.68
CA LEU A 88 11.52 -5.49 -6.47
C LEU A 88 10.21 -6.17 -6.09
N ALA A 89 9.88 -6.24 -4.80
CA ALA A 89 8.59 -6.75 -4.35
C ALA A 89 7.43 -5.90 -4.90
N GLY A 90 7.53 -4.57 -4.79
CA GLY A 90 6.53 -3.65 -5.35
C GLY A 90 6.36 -3.81 -6.87
N VAL A 91 7.45 -3.90 -7.62
CA VAL A 91 7.42 -4.13 -9.08
C VAL A 91 6.77 -5.47 -9.40
N SER A 92 7.09 -6.51 -8.64
CA SER A 92 6.51 -7.85 -8.83
C SER A 92 4.99 -7.82 -8.65
N THR A 93 4.48 -7.07 -7.66
CA THR A 93 3.04 -6.87 -7.47
C THR A 93 2.41 -6.18 -8.69
N GLN A 94 3.03 -5.13 -9.24
CA GLN A 94 2.49 -4.44 -10.42
C GLN A 94 2.49 -5.34 -11.66
N VAL A 95 3.54 -6.13 -11.85
CA VAL A 95 3.63 -7.12 -12.93
C VAL A 95 2.57 -8.20 -12.77
N GLN A 96 2.32 -8.65 -11.54
CA GLN A 96 1.27 -9.63 -11.26
C GLN A 96 -0.11 -9.09 -11.64
N TRP A 97 -0.45 -7.86 -11.24
CA TRP A 97 -1.71 -7.22 -11.61
C TRP A 97 -1.85 -7.02 -13.11
N LEU A 98 -0.78 -6.55 -13.78
CA LEU A 98 -0.78 -6.37 -15.23
C LEU A 98 -0.82 -7.68 -16.03
N ARG A 99 -0.52 -8.83 -15.42
CA ARG A 99 -0.60 -10.15 -16.06
C ARG A 99 -1.88 -10.91 -15.73
N ASP A 100 -2.73 -10.34 -14.88
CA ASP A 100 -4.02 -10.94 -14.60
C ASP A 100 -4.96 -10.72 -15.81
N ASP A 101 -5.43 -11.83 -16.38
CA ASP A 101 -6.38 -11.82 -17.50
C ASP A 101 -7.81 -11.51 -17.03
N ASN A 102 -8.10 -11.67 -15.73
CA ASN A 102 -9.43 -11.47 -15.15
C ASN A 102 -9.39 -10.59 -13.89
N PRO A 103 -8.81 -9.38 -13.94
CA PRO A 103 -8.76 -8.52 -12.76
C PRO A 103 -10.14 -7.94 -12.48
N VAL A 104 -10.37 -7.58 -11.21
CA VAL A 104 -11.57 -6.84 -10.81
C VAL A 104 -11.45 -5.39 -11.31
N PRO A 105 -12.32 -4.94 -12.24
CA PRO A 105 -12.21 -3.61 -12.82
C PRO A 105 -12.43 -2.51 -11.79
N ASN A 106 -11.58 -1.49 -11.81
CA ASN A 106 -11.69 -0.30 -10.96
C ASN A 106 -11.17 0.95 -11.68
N TRP A 107 -11.35 2.12 -11.08
CA TRP A 107 -10.98 3.41 -11.68
C TRP A 107 -9.48 3.59 -11.96
N THR A 108 -8.61 2.79 -11.33
CA THR A 108 -7.16 2.77 -11.62
C THR A 108 -6.76 1.66 -12.59
N PHE A 109 -7.56 0.60 -12.68
CA PHE A 109 -7.32 -0.59 -13.50
C PHE A 109 -8.64 -1.06 -14.17
N PRO A 110 -9.10 -0.38 -15.23
CA PRO A 110 -10.44 -0.56 -15.79
C PRO A 110 -10.59 -1.80 -16.67
N ALA A 111 -9.48 -2.36 -17.16
CA ALA A 111 -9.47 -3.52 -18.06
C ALA A 111 -8.17 -4.33 -17.86
N PRO A 112 -8.16 -5.62 -18.26
CA PRO A 112 -6.95 -6.44 -18.23
C PRO A 112 -5.75 -5.73 -18.87
N HIS A 113 -4.60 -5.81 -18.21
CA HIS A 113 -3.33 -5.26 -18.68
C HIS A 113 -3.30 -3.73 -18.87
N GLN A 114 -4.29 -2.98 -18.39
CA GLN A 114 -4.41 -1.53 -18.63
C GLN A 114 -4.55 -0.71 -17.35
N PHE A 115 -3.50 0.04 -17.00
CA PHE A 115 -3.60 1.11 -16.00
C PHE A 115 -4.07 2.42 -16.63
N THR A 116 -4.88 3.18 -15.88
CA THR A 116 -5.11 4.60 -16.18
C THR A 116 -3.90 5.44 -15.78
N ALA A 117 -3.93 6.75 -16.05
CA ALA A 117 -2.90 7.66 -15.54
C ALA A 117 -2.79 7.61 -14.00
N ALA A 118 -3.92 7.52 -13.30
CA ALA A 118 -3.96 7.35 -11.85
C ALA A 118 -3.37 6.00 -11.43
N GLY A 119 -3.66 4.93 -12.18
CA GLY A 119 -3.08 3.60 -11.94
C GLY A 119 -1.57 3.56 -12.11
N TRP A 120 -1.02 4.16 -13.17
CA TRP A 120 0.43 4.26 -13.35
C TRP A 120 1.11 5.07 -12.25
N TYR A 121 0.51 6.20 -11.87
CA TYR A 121 1.01 6.99 -10.74
C TYR A 121 1.02 6.16 -9.45
N HIS A 122 -0.08 5.48 -9.15
CA HIS A 122 -0.23 4.65 -7.96
C HIS A 122 0.77 3.49 -7.95
N ALA A 123 0.98 2.83 -9.09
CA ALA A 123 1.95 1.75 -9.26
C ALA A 123 3.37 2.21 -8.93
N VAL A 124 3.79 3.37 -9.46
CA VAL A 124 5.10 3.97 -9.17
C VAL A 124 5.22 4.35 -7.69
N PHE A 125 4.17 4.95 -7.14
CA PHE A 125 4.12 5.29 -5.71
C PHE A 125 4.28 4.03 -4.84
N LEU A 126 3.55 2.95 -5.13
CA LEU A 126 3.63 1.71 -4.35
C LEU A 126 5.04 1.10 -4.39
N VAL A 127 5.69 1.08 -5.57
CA VAL A 127 7.09 0.63 -5.69
C VAL A 127 8.01 1.46 -4.79
N ALA A 128 7.87 2.79 -4.81
CA ALA A 128 8.66 3.69 -3.97
C ALA A 128 8.35 3.49 -2.47
N ALA A 129 7.08 3.28 -2.11
CA ALA A 129 6.66 3.02 -0.74
C ALA A 129 7.24 1.69 -0.23
N CYS A 130 7.17 0.61 -1.02
CA CYS A 130 7.78 -0.68 -0.68
C CYS A 130 9.30 -0.56 -0.49
N ALA A 131 9.98 0.19 -1.36
CA ALA A 131 11.41 0.47 -1.21
C ALA A 131 11.71 1.23 0.09
N ALA A 132 10.94 2.28 0.39
CA ALA A 132 11.10 3.07 1.59
C ALA A 132 10.85 2.24 2.86
N PHE A 133 9.78 1.45 2.91
CA PHE A 133 9.46 0.60 4.06
C PHE A 133 10.48 -0.52 4.25
N GLY A 134 10.88 -1.22 3.18
CA GLY A 134 11.92 -2.25 3.23
C GLY A 134 13.24 -1.69 3.77
N GLY A 135 13.68 -0.55 3.22
CA GLY A 135 14.88 0.15 3.68
C GLY A 135 14.78 0.59 5.15
N LEU A 136 13.70 1.26 5.53
CA LEU A 136 13.53 1.80 6.89
C LEU A 136 13.40 0.70 7.95
N TRP A 137 12.63 -0.36 7.69
CA TRP A 137 12.53 -1.49 8.62
C TRP A 137 13.90 -2.08 8.91
N VAL A 138 14.64 -2.43 7.85
CA VAL A 138 15.95 -3.06 8.02
C VAL A 138 16.93 -2.07 8.66
N ALA A 139 16.95 -0.80 8.26
CA ALA A 139 17.80 0.22 8.88
C ALA A 139 17.56 0.31 10.39
N VAL A 140 16.30 0.41 10.80
CA VAL A 140 15.91 0.55 12.21
C VAL A 140 16.25 -0.71 12.99
N LEU A 141 15.89 -1.90 12.49
CA LEU A 141 16.18 -3.17 13.15
C LEU A 141 17.69 -3.45 13.23
N TYR A 142 18.44 -3.13 12.17
CA TYR A 142 19.89 -3.28 12.14
C TYR A 142 20.57 -2.36 13.16
N ARG A 143 20.21 -1.07 13.19
CA ARG A 143 20.69 -0.12 14.21
C ARG A 143 20.27 -0.54 15.62
N TYR A 144 19.06 -1.06 15.80
CA TYR A 144 18.55 -1.54 17.08
C TYR A 144 19.35 -2.75 17.60
N GLY A 145 19.72 -3.69 16.72
CA GLY A 145 20.46 -4.90 17.09
C GLY A 145 21.97 -4.72 17.24
N THR A 146 22.58 -3.80 16.49
CA THR A 146 24.04 -3.57 16.50
C THR A 146 24.51 -2.57 17.55
N SER A 147 23.57 -1.91 18.22
CA SER A 147 23.90 -0.82 19.10
C SER A 147 24.07 -1.18 20.56
N ARG A 148 25.02 -0.50 21.22
CA ARG A 148 25.22 -0.51 22.68
C ARG A 148 24.59 0.72 23.34
N PHE A 149 23.33 1.05 23.02
CA PHE A 149 22.66 2.23 23.59
C PHE A 149 22.06 2.00 24.97
N ARG A 150 21.86 3.10 25.71
CA ARG A 150 21.26 3.07 27.05
C ARG A 150 19.84 2.49 26.96
N SER A 151 19.46 1.68 27.95
CA SER A 151 18.14 1.04 28.03
C SER A 151 16.95 1.99 27.83
N ARG A 152 17.14 3.29 28.15
CA ARG A 152 16.14 4.36 27.96
C ARG A 152 15.85 4.68 26.49
N GLU A 153 16.85 4.75 25.62
CA GLU A 153 16.67 5.06 24.18
C GLU A 153 15.99 3.89 23.47
N ARG A 154 16.42 2.67 23.82
CA ARG A 154 15.80 1.42 23.35
C ARG A 154 14.31 1.36 23.69
N ARG A 155 13.94 1.74 24.93
CA ARG A 155 12.52 1.80 25.35
C ARG A 155 11.70 2.86 24.62
N ARG A 156 12.31 3.94 24.12
CA ARG A 156 11.60 5.01 23.40
C ARG A 156 11.19 4.62 21.98
N VAL A 157 11.95 3.74 21.32
CA VAL A 157 11.65 3.34 19.92
C VAL A 157 10.70 2.15 19.83
N VAL A 158 10.59 1.32 20.89
CA VAL A 158 9.70 0.14 20.88
C VAL A 158 8.23 0.50 20.59
N PRO A 159 7.62 1.52 21.20
CA PRO A 159 6.24 1.90 20.87
C PRO A 159 6.08 2.34 19.41
N ALA A 160 7.05 3.09 18.87
CA ALA A 160 7.04 3.52 17.47
C ALA A 160 7.18 2.33 16.51
N LEU A 161 8.04 1.35 16.83
CA LEU A 161 8.16 0.11 16.07
C LEU A 161 6.88 -0.73 16.12
N ALA A 162 6.28 -0.87 17.29
CA ALA A 162 5.00 -1.57 17.45
C ALA A 162 3.90 -0.89 16.64
N LEU A 163 3.81 0.45 16.70
CA LEU A 163 2.85 1.23 15.91
C LEU A 163 3.06 1.03 14.41
N ALA A 164 4.31 1.07 13.93
CA ALA A 164 4.61 0.85 12.52
C ALA A 164 4.23 -0.57 12.06
N ALA A 165 4.53 -1.59 12.88
CA ALA A 165 4.17 -2.97 12.59
C ALA A 165 2.66 -3.16 12.56
N LEU A 166 1.95 -2.67 13.59
CA LEU A 166 0.50 -2.75 13.67
C LEU A 166 -0.18 -2.03 12.50
N ALA A 167 0.28 -0.83 12.14
CA ALA A 167 -0.26 -0.09 11.00
C ALA A 167 -0.12 -0.88 9.68
N GLN A 168 1.04 -1.50 9.44
CA GLN A 168 1.26 -2.32 8.24
C GLN A 168 0.50 -3.65 8.27
N LEU A 169 0.37 -4.30 9.43
CA LEU A 169 -0.46 -5.49 9.58
C LEU A 169 -1.94 -5.17 9.34
N CYS A 170 -2.43 -4.05 9.87
CA CYS A 170 -3.77 -3.56 9.58
C CYS A 170 -3.94 -3.25 8.09
N PHE A 171 -2.94 -2.63 7.43
CA PHE A 171 -2.97 -2.38 5.99
C PHE A 171 -3.12 -3.68 5.20
N LEU A 172 -2.30 -4.69 5.51
CA LEU A 172 -2.38 -6.00 4.87
C LEU A 172 -3.73 -6.69 5.14
N ALA A 173 -4.29 -6.54 6.33
CA ALA A 173 -5.61 -7.08 6.66
C ALA A 173 -6.73 -6.39 5.85
N LEU A 174 -6.64 -5.07 5.65
CA LEU A 174 -7.59 -4.33 4.80
C LEU A 174 -7.46 -4.75 3.33
N LEU A 175 -6.23 -4.92 2.83
CA LEU A 175 -5.98 -5.39 1.46
C LEU A 175 -6.58 -6.79 1.26
N ALA A 176 -6.37 -7.71 2.20
CA ALA A 176 -6.96 -9.04 2.16
C ALA A 176 -8.50 -9.02 2.28
N ALA A 177 -9.07 -8.06 3.02
CA ALA A 177 -10.51 -7.90 3.12
C ALA A 177 -11.13 -7.39 1.81
N ASP A 178 -10.48 -6.43 1.15
CA ASP A 178 -10.91 -5.93 -0.16
C ASP A 178 -10.81 -7.00 -1.25
N ASP A 179 -9.73 -7.78 -1.27
CA ASP A 179 -9.54 -8.90 -2.20
C ASP A 179 -10.65 -9.97 -2.04
N ARG A 180 -11.00 -10.34 -0.80
CA ARG A 180 -12.11 -11.28 -0.54
C ARG A 180 -13.46 -10.72 -1.01
N ARG A 181 -13.77 -9.47 -0.67
CA ARG A 181 -15.06 -8.85 -1.04
C ARG A 181 -15.26 -8.78 -2.55
N THR A 182 -14.19 -8.44 -3.27
CA THR A 182 -14.23 -8.30 -4.72
C THR A 182 -14.30 -9.65 -5.43
N ASN A 183 -13.60 -10.67 -4.93
CA ASN A 183 -13.72 -12.05 -5.40
C ASN A 183 -15.13 -12.62 -5.16
N ASP A 184 -15.72 -12.44 -3.97
CA ASP A 184 -17.07 -12.91 -3.67
C ASP A 184 -18.13 -12.26 -4.59
N ALA A 185 -18.01 -10.96 -4.86
CA ALA A 185 -18.92 -10.23 -5.76
C ALA A 185 -18.82 -10.72 -7.22
N SER A 186 -17.62 -11.08 -7.68
CA SER A 186 -17.41 -11.65 -9.02
C SER A 186 -18.04 -13.04 -9.19
N MET A 187 -18.04 -13.86 -8.13
CA MET A 187 -18.67 -15.19 -8.15
C MET A 187 -20.20 -15.12 -8.21
N VAL A 188 -20.82 -14.18 -7.47
CA VAL A 188 -22.29 -14.01 -7.48
C VAL A 188 -22.78 -13.56 -8.86
N THR A 189 -22.08 -12.62 -9.49
CA THR A 189 -22.44 -12.13 -10.83
C THR A 189 -22.23 -13.19 -11.91
N ALA A 190 -21.16 -13.99 -11.84
CA ALA A 190 -20.93 -15.12 -12.75
C ALA A 190 -21.99 -16.24 -12.59
N GLY A 191 -22.45 -16.49 -11.36
CA GLY A 191 -23.48 -17.50 -11.08
C GLY A 191 -24.85 -17.16 -11.67
N TRP A 192 -25.19 -15.88 -11.80
CA TRP A 192 -26.45 -15.43 -12.41
C TRP A 192 -26.40 -15.38 -13.94
N ALA A 193 -25.20 -15.37 -14.52
CA ALA A 193 -25.00 -15.36 -15.97
C ALA A 193 -25.00 -16.76 -16.62
N SER A 194 -25.26 -17.83 -15.86
CA SER A 194 -25.47 -19.17 -16.43
C SER A 194 -26.94 -19.37 -16.85
N PRO A 195 -27.28 -19.42 -18.16
CA PRO A 195 -28.64 -19.64 -18.64
C PRO A 195 -28.99 -21.13 -18.63
N ALA A 196 -28.79 -21.81 -17.51
CA ALA A 196 -28.97 -23.26 -17.41
C ALA A 196 -29.95 -23.63 -16.28
N SER A 197 -31.22 -23.22 -16.41
CA SER A 197 -32.41 -23.96 -15.94
C SER A 197 -33.65 -23.06 -15.93
N LEU A 198 -34.23 -22.77 -17.10
CA LEU A 198 -35.66 -22.52 -17.16
C LEU A 198 -36.30 -23.75 -17.79
N PRO A 199 -37.03 -24.60 -17.02
CA PRO A 199 -37.79 -25.68 -17.63
C PRO A 199 -38.83 -25.07 -18.56
N GLY A 200 -38.73 -25.38 -19.85
CA GLY A 200 -39.70 -24.97 -20.85
C GLY A 200 -41.10 -25.48 -20.49
N PRO A 201 -42.17 -24.72 -20.78
CA PRO A 201 -43.52 -25.17 -20.50
C PRO A 201 -43.81 -26.46 -21.29
N SER A 202 -44.14 -27.52 -20.56
CA SER A 202 -44.64 -28.76 -21.14
C SER A 202 -45.98 -28.49 -21.83
N SER A 203 -45.98 -28.66 -23.16
CA SER A 203 -47.17 -28.70 -24.02
C SER A 203 -48.00 -29.96 -23.78
#